data_AF-A0A8C0UT34-F1
#
_entry.id   AF-A0A8C0UT34-F1
#
_cell.length_a   1.000
_cell.length_b   1.000
_cell.length_c   1.000
_cell.angle_alpha   90.00
_cell.angle_beta   90.00
_cell.angle_gamma   90.00
#
_symmetry.space_group_name_H-M   'P 1'
#
loop_
_entity.id
_entity.type
_entity.pdbx_description
1 polymer ?
#
loop_
_entity_poly.entity_id
_entity_poly.type
_entity_poly.pdbx_seq_one_letter_code
_entity_poly.pdbx_strand_id
1 'polypeptide(L)'
;KLLRFLPQGFASFWAFPAGRPRAGGSTVRCGAGRRCCRRRFPEPKLRKPQGGKQEKKVIHPYSRKAAQLARDVHKQEKKEKLKTDKALRLSIIGEKLQWFQSHLDPSKIEYTKKEAGELIENYMCRFNAELEQIELQNSIKGRQGIQHASREAVIKQTIERERQLYEGYGIEIPDIMNRKHLKFFREWDGDLRKLPNIKMKKLSVRDAAFSHLVVTDAEAKEDLNEEEDVGPDEQQPIQELK
;
A
#
# COMPACT_ATOMS: atom_id res chain seq x y z
N LYS A 1 -34.03 35.12 -25.23
CA LYS A 1 -34.92 34.83 -24.08
C LYS A 1 -34.54 33.46 -23.52
N LEU A 2 -33.47 33.42 -22.71
CA LEU A 2 -33.15 32.30 -21.84
C LEU A 2 -34.02 32.44 -20.59
N LEU A 3 -34.76 31.40 -20.20
CA LEU A 3 -35.26 31.29 -18.83
C LEU A 3 -34.54 30.12 -18.14
N ARG A 4 -33.87 30.50 -17.05
CA ARG A 4 -33.10 29.68 -16.13
C ARG A 4 -34.05 28.82 -15.29
N PHE A 5 -33.74 27.54 -15.15
CA PHE A 5 -34.34 26.67 -14.15
C PHE A 5 -33.27 26.31 -13.11
N LEU A 6 -33.41 26.84 -11.89
CA LEU A 6 -32.65 26.44 -10.71
C LEU A 6 -33.39 25.29 -10.02
N PRO A 7 -32.72 24.21 -9.58
CA PRO A 7 -33.25 23.34 -8.55
C PRO A 7 -32.71 23.74 -7.17
N GLN A 8 -33.64 23.95 -6.24
CA GLN A 8 -33.36 24.18 -4.82
C GLN A 8 -33.16 22.86 -4.08
N GLY A 9 -32.12 22.82 -3.23
CA GLY A 9 -32.14 22.24 -1.88
C GLY A 9 -32.22 20.71 -1.72
N PHE A 10 -31.07 20.07 -1.49
CA PHE A 10 -30.99 18.79 -0.77
C PHE A 10 -29.89 18.88 0.30
N ALA A 11 -30.22 19.45 1.45
CA ALA A 11 -29.36 19.43 2.63
C ALA A 11 -29.50 18.07 3.33
N SER A 12 -28.45 17.26 3.27
CA SER A 12 -28.37 15.97 3.96
C SER A 12 -28.04 16.19 5.43
N PHE A 13 -29.06 16.05 6.28
CA PHE A 13 -28.92 16.09 7.74
C PHE A 13 -28.43 14.72 8.23
N TRP A 14 -27.15 14.62 8.58
CA TRP A 14 -26.60 13.47 9.30
C TRP A 14 -26.99 13.57 10.78
N ALA A 15 -28.04 12.85 11.17
CA ALA A 15 -28.43 12.71 12.57
C ALA A 15 -27.84 11.42 13.18
N PHE A 16 -26.95 11.62 14.15
CA PHE A 16 -26.35 10.64 15.05
C PHE A 16 -27.41 10.07 16.02
N PRO A 17 -27.54 8.74 16.22
CA PRO A 17 -28.42 8.23 17.27
C PRO A 17 -27.68 8.21 18.62
N ALA A 18 -27.97 9.20 19.46
CA ALA A 18 -27.63 9.23 20.88
C ALA A 18 -28.45 8.19 21.67
N GLY A 19 -27.83 7.63 22.71
CA GLY A 19 -28.34 6.54 23.53
C GLY A 19 -29.64 6.84 24.27
N ARG A 20 -30.45 5.78 24.45
CA ARG A 20 -31.64 5.80 25.30
C ARG A 20 -31.25 5.63 26.77
N PRO A 21 -31.74 6.49 27.69
CA PRO A 21 -31.73 6.22 29.11
C PRO A 21 -32.89 5.28 29.51
N ARG A 22 -32.68 4.65 30.66
CA ARG A 22 -33.49 3.61 31.29
C ARG A 22 -34.13 4.20 32.55
N ALA A 23 -35.46 4.34 32.60
CA ALA A 23 -36.32 4.52 33.80
C ALA A 23 -37.76 4.80 33.30
N GLY A 24 -38.87 4.42 33.93
CA GLY A 24 -39.13 3.68 35.16
C GLY A 24 -40.53 3.08 35.03
N GLY A 25 -40.76 1.92 35.67
CA GLY A 25 -42.02 1.19 35.57
C GLY A 25 -43.07 1.79 36.50
N SER A 26 -44.16 2.28 35.92
CA SER A 26 -45.39 2.59 36.63
C SER A 26 -46.17 1.30 36.89
N THR A 27 -46.39 1.02 38.17
CA THR A 27 -47.26 -0.04 38.68
C THR A 27 -48.71 0.19 38.24
N VAL A 28 -49.24 -0.69 37.40
CA VAL A 28 -50.69 -0.84 37.19
C VAL A 28 -51.14 -2.09 37.94
N ARG A 29 -51.95 -1.89 38.98
CA ARG A 29 -52.72 -2.96 39.64
C ARG A 29 -53.75 -3.49 38.64
N CYS A 30 -53.60 -4.75 38.22
CA CYS A 30 -54.67 -5.49 37.58
C CYS A 30 -55.31 -6.44 38.60
N GLY A 31 -56.64 -6.37 38.66
CA GLY A 31 -57.49 -7.06 39.61
C GLY A 31 -57.49 -8.59 39.50
N ALA A 32 -57.99 -9.18 40.58
CA ALA A 32 -58.12 -10.61 40.79
C ALA A 32 -58.92 -11.31 39.69
N GLY A 33 -58.33 -12.35 39.10
CA GLY A 33 -58.97 -13.17 38.06
C GLY A 33 -58.15 -14.41 37.74
N ARG A 34 -58.53 -15.51 38.38
CA ARG A 34 -58.01 -16.89 38.31
C ARG A 34 -57.50 -17.34 36.93
N ARG A 35 -56.20 -17.69 36.86
CA ARG A 35 -55.66 -19.00 36.44
C ARG A 35 -54.14 -18.98 36.50
N CYS A 36 -53.57 -19.62 37.53
CA CYS A 36 -52.15 -19.93 37.58
C CYS A 36 -51.82 -20.97 36.50
N CYS A 37 -51.54 -20.53 35.27
CA CYS A 37 -50.78 -21.35 34.34
C CYS A 37 -49.36 -21.47 34.90
N ARG A 38 -49.07 -22.57 35.61
CA ARG A 38 -47.69 -22.98 35.92
C ARG A 38 -46.89 -22.89 34.63
N ARG A 39 -45.94 -21.96 34.54
CA ARG A 39 -44.88 -21.99 33.52
C ARG A 39 -44.05 -23.24 33.81
N ARG A 40 -44.43 -24.38 33.21
CA ARG A 40 -43.50 -25.50 33.07
C ARG A 40 -42.38 -25.01 32.15
N PHE A 41 -41.20 -24.80 32.70
CA PHE A 41 -39.99 -24.75 31.89
C PHE A 41 -39.91 -26.10 31.15
N PRO A 42 -39.91 -26.13 29.82
CA PRO A 42 -39.71 -27.38 29.11
C PRO A 42 -38.28 -27.83 29.36
N GLU A 43 -38.11 -28.97 30.02
CA GLU A 43 -36.81 -29.62 30.15
C GLU A 43 -36.19 -29.83 28.77
N PRO A 44 -34.86 -29.60 28.61
CA PRO A 44 -34.20 -29.84 27.34
C PRO A 44 -34.24 -31.36 27.08
N LYS A 45 -35.14 -31.79 26.19
CA LYS A 45 -35.19 -33.16 25.71
C LYS A 45 -33.80 -33.54 25.21
N LEU A 46 -33.22 -34.57 25.81
CA LEU A 46 -31.97 -35.21 25.38
C LEU A 46 -32.04 -35.43 23.86
N ARG A 47 -31.14 -34.77 23.12
CA ARG A 47 -31.00 -34.97 21.69
C ARG A 47 -30.51 -36.40 21.49
N LYS A 48 -31.35 -37.25 20.87
CA LYS A 48 -30.93 -38.58 20.40
C LYS A 48 -29.64 -38.43 19.58
N PRO A 49 -28.62 -39.28 19.80
CA PRO A 49 -27.40 -39.21 19.02
C PRO A 49 -27.73 -39.62 17.59
N GLN A 50 -27.92 -38.65 16.69
CA GLN A 50 -27.84 -38.93 15.25
C GLN A 50 -26.36 -39.03 14.87
N GLY A 51 -25.72 -40.07 15.43
CA GLY A 51 -24.44 -40.58 14.99
C GLY A 51 -24.69 -41.47 13.78
N GLY A 52 -24.41 -40.95 12.60
CA GLY A 52 -24.47 -41.69 11.37
C GLY A 52 -24.22 -40.74 10.22
N LYS A 53 -23.03 -40.81 9.63
CA LYS A 53 -22.72 -40.22 8.33
C LYS A 53 -23.73 -40.80 7.32
N GLN A 54 -24.90 -40.18 7.20
CA GLN A 54 -25.80 -40.52 6.11
C GLN A 54 -25.10 -40.07 4.84
N GLU A 55 -24.91 -41.01 3.92
CA GLU A 55 -24.53 -40.74 2.54
C GLU A 55 -25.35 -39.56 2.04
N LYS A 56 -24.71 -38.60 1.36
CA LYS A 56 -25.34 -37.35 0.93
C LYS A 56 -26.47 -37.69 -0.04
N LYS A 57 -27.66 -37.87 0.50
CA LYS A 57 -28.89 -38.07 -0.27
C LYS A 57 -29.02 -36.93 -1.25
N VAL A 58 -29.44 -37.22 -2.48
CA VAL A 58 -29.71 -36.21 -3.50
C VAL A 58 -30.67 -35.18 -2.90
N ILE A 59 -30.14 -33.96 -2.64
CA ILE A 59 -30.90 -32.89 -2.01
C ILE A 59 -31.58 -32.12 -3.12
N HIS A 60 -32.91 -31.99 -3.04
CA HIS A 60 -33.65 -31.15 -3.97
C HIS A 60 -33.15 -29.69 -3.90
N PRO A 61 -32.96 -28.99 -5.04
CA PRO A 61 -32.34 -27.66 -5.09
C PRO A 61 -33.04 -26.61 -4.20
N TYR A 62 -34.37 -26.67 -4.12
CA TYR A 62 -35.17 -25.74 -3.28
C TYR A 62 -35.38 -26.22 -1.84
N SER A 63 -34.66 -27.25 -1.39
CA SER A 63 -34.77 -27.75 -0.01
C SER A 63 -34.07 -26.81 0.98
N ARG A 64 -34.57 -26.76 2.23
CA ARG A 64 -33.91 -26.06 3.35
C ARG A 64 -32.46 -26.50 3.54
N LYS A 65 -32.17 -27.80 3.34
CA LYS A 65 -30.79 -28.32 3.42
C LYS A 65 -29.89 -27.76 2.31
N ALA A 66 -30.39 -27.62 1.09
CA ALA A 66 -29.65 -27.01 -0.02
C ALA A 66 -29.38 -25.52 0.25
N ALA A 67 -30.38 -24.78 0.73
CA ALA A 67 -30.21 -23.38 1.12
C ALA A 67 -29.17 -23.20 2.24
N GLN A 68 -29.07 -24.15 3.18
CA GLN A 68 -28.07 -24.15 4.24
C GLN A 68 -26.66 -24.34 3.67
N LEU A 69 -26.47 -25.33 2.80
CA LEU A 69 -25.20 -25.60 2.12
C LEU A 69 -24.74 -24.41 1.27
N ALA A 70 -25.66 -23.78 0.53
CA ALA A 70 -25.33 -22.59 -0.27
C ALA A 70 -24.81 -21.42 0.61
N ARG A 71 -25.40 -21.21 1.79
CA ARG A 71 -24.90 -20.20 2.75
C ARG A 71 -23.51 -20.53 3.27
N ASP A 72 -23.26 -21.80 3.59
CA ASP A 72 -21.96 -22.25 4.08
C ASP A 72 -20.88 -22.14 2.99
N VAL A 73 -21.20 -22.47 1.74
CA VAL A 73 -20.33 -22.29 0.57
C VAL A 73 -20.00 -20.81 0.39
N HIS A 74 -20.99 -19.91 0.36
CA HIS A 74 -20.73 -18.47 0.24
C HIS A 74 -19.90 -17.91 1.40
N LYS A 75 -20.11 -18.42 2.62
CA LYS A 75 -19.30 -18.05 3.78
C LYS A 75 -17.85 -18.52 3.61
N GLN A 76 -17.65 -19.73 3.09
CA GLN A 76 -16.33 -20.29 2.83
C GLN A 76 -15.62 -19.54 1.70
N GLU A 77 -16.32 -19.26 0.59
CA GLU A 77 -15.82 -18.50 -0.55
C GLU A 77 -15.33 -17.11 -0.12
N LYS A 78 -16.10 -16.40 0.72
CA LYS A 78 -15.68 -15.10 1.29
C LYS A 78 -14.41 -15.23 2.13
N LYS A 79 -14.30 -16.30 2.95
CA LYS A 79 -13.11 -16.55 3.75
C LYS A 79 -11.89 -16.87 2.88
N GLU A 80 -12.08 -17.65 1.83
CA GLU A 80 -11.02 -18.01 0.89
C GLU A 80 -10.53 -16.79 0.11
N LYS A 81 -11.44 -15.95 -0.39
CA LYS A 81 -11.10 -14.65 -1.02
C LYS A 81 -10.24 -13.77 -0.11
N LEU A 82 -10.62 -13.64 1.17
CA LEU A 82 -9.82 -12.88 2.13
C LEU A 82 -8.44 -13.51 2.39
N LYS A 83 -8.28 -14.83 2.28
CA LYS A 83 -6.99 -15.50 2.41
C LYS A 83 -6.15 -15.31 1.16
N THR A 84 -6.73 -15.43 -0.03
CA THR A 84 -6.05 -15.21 -1.30
C THR A 84 -5.58 -13.76 -1.40
N ASP A 85 -6.42 -12.79 -1.04
CA ASP A 85 -6.05 -11.37 -1.09
C ASP A 85 -4.89 -11.04 -0.15
N LYS A 86 -4.87 -11.62 1.05
CA LYS A 86 -3.75 -11.47 1.99
C LYS A 86 -2.48 -12.14 1.45
N ALA A 87 -2.60 -13.34 0.89
CA ALA A 87 -1.48 -14.05 0.30
C ALA A 87 -0.90 -13.28 -0.89
N LEU A 88 -1.74 -12.72 -1.77
CA LEU A 88 -1.33 -11.91 -2.91
C LEU A 88 -0.58 -10.64 -2.45
N ARG A 89 -1.08 -9.94 -1.43
CA ARG A 89 -0.39 -8.77 -0.87
C ARG A 89 1.00 -9.13 -0.34
N LEU A 90 1.12 -10.26 0.36
CA LEU A 90 2.41 -10.73 0.86
C LEU A 90 3.33 -11.21 -0.26
N SER A 91 2.79 -11.86 -1.30
CA SER A 91 3.54 -12.30 -2.48
C SER A 91 4.17 -11.12 -3.20
N ILE A 92 3.39 -10.07 -3.47
CA ILE A 92 3.88 -8.86 -4.15
C ILE A 92 5.05 -8.23 -3.36
N ILE A 93 4.94 -8.18 -2.03
CA ILE A 93 6.02 -7.67 -1.18
C ILE A 93 7.23 -8.61 -1.22
N GLY A 94 7.01 -9.92 -1.15
CA GLY A 94 8.07 -10.93 -1.22
C GLY A 94 8.85 -10.86 -2.54
N GLU A 95 8.15 -10.81 -3.67
CA GLU A 95 8.75 -10.68 -5.01
C GLU A 95 9.58 -9.39 -5.13
N LYS A 96 9.05 -8.27 -4.62
CA LYS A 96 9.79 -7.00 -4.57
C LYS A 96 11.10 -7.14 -3.80
N LEU A 97 11.04 -7.74 -2.61
CA LEU A 97 12.23 -7.93 -1.77
C LEU A 97 13.23 -8.92 -2.40
N GLN A 98 12.73 -9.99 -3.02
CA GLN A 98 13.57 -10.96 -3.72
C GLN A 98 14.35 -10.30 -4.86
N TRP A 99 13.72 -9.38 -5.60
CA TRP A 99 14.43 -8.61 -6.62
C TRP A 99 15.55 -7.76 -6.00
N PHE A 100 15.30 -7.07 -4.89
CA PHE A 100 16.35 -6.31 -4.22
C PHE A 100 17.48 -7.22 -3.73
N GLN A 101 17.16 -8.41 -3.24
CA GLN A 101 18.17 -9.38 -2.79
C GLN A 101 19.10 -9.81 -3.93
N SER A 102 18.58 -10.07 -5.14
CA SER A 102 19.41 -10.49 -6.27
C SER A 102 20.29 -9.38 -6.86
N HIS A 103 19.89 -8.11 -6.65
CA HIS A 103 20.62 -6.93 -7.13
C HIS A 103 21.52 -6.32 -6.06
N LEU A 104 21.63 -6.94 -4.88
CA LEU A 104 22.58 -6.53 -3.85
C LEU A 104 23.93 -7.19 -4.06
N ASP A 105 24.99 -6.39 -3.93
CA ASP A 105 26.36 -6.85 -4.00
C ASP A 105 26.72 -7.61 -2.71
N PRO A 106 27.18 -8.86 -2.81
CA PRO A 106 27.55 -9.66 -1.63
C PRO A 106 28.77 -9.08 -0.90
N SER A 107 29.57 -8.26 -1.56
CA SER A 107 30.82 -7.71 -1.02
C SER A 107 30.64 -6.42 -0.23
N LYS A 108 29.56 -5.65 -0.44
CA LYS A 108 29.38 -4.32 0.18
C LYS A 108 28.68 -4.39 1.55
N ILE A 109 29.33 -3.86 2.59
CA ILE A 109 28.87 -3.97 3.99
C ILE A 109 27.83 -2.89 4.35
N GLU A 110 27.88 -1.75 3.69
CA GLU A 110 26.96 -0.61 3.87
C GLU A 110 26.64 0.02 2.53
N TYR A 111 25.40 0.50 2.40
CA TYR A 111 24.95 1.25 1.23
C TYR A 111 24.76 2.72 1.57
N THR A 112 25.22 3.57 0.64
CA THR A 112 24.97 5.01 0.69
C THR A 112 23.55 5.31 0.20
N LYS A 113 22.98 6.45 0.59
CA LYS A 113 21.68 6.92 0.07
C LYS A 113 21.65 7.02 -1.47
N LYS A 114 22.78 7.35 -2.09
CA LYS A 114 22.94 7.43 -3.55
C LYS A 114 22.76 6.06 -4.21
N GLU A 115 23.52 5.07 -3.76
CA GLU A 115 23.42 3.68 -4.24
C GLU A 115 22.02 3.10 -4.00
N ALA A 116 21.37 3.47 -2.89
CA ALA A 116 19.98 3.11 -2.64
C ALA A 116 19.02 3.70 -3.67
N GLY A 117 19.26 4.94 -4.12
CA GLY A 117 18.52 5.58 -5.21
C GLY A 117 18.75 4.88 -6.56
N GLU A 118 19.99 4.55 -6.88
CA GLU A 118 20.35 3.81 -8.11
C GLU A 118 19.67 2.43 -8.16
N LEU A 119 19.62 1.72 -7.03
CA LEU A 119 18.89 0.45 -6.93
C LEU A 119 17.39 0.61 -7.20
N ILE A 120 16.80 1.74 -6.83
CA ILE A 120 15.38 2.04 -7.11
C ILE A 120 15.15 2.30 -8.59
N GLU A 121 16.03 3.08 -9.21
CA GLU A 121 15.95 3.38 -10.63
C GLU A 121 16.08 2.10 -11.46
N ASN A 122 17.03 1.23 -11.09
CA ASN A 122 17.18 -0.09 -11.68
C ASN A 122 15.91 -0.96 -11.47
N TYR A 123 15.27 -0.86 -10.30
CA TYR A 123 14.02 -1.58 -10.02
C TYR A 123 12.87 -1.14 -10.93
N MET A 124 12.76 0.14 -11.24
CA MET A 124 11.74 0.66 -12.17
C MET A 124 12.03 0.22 -13.61
N CYS A 125 13.30 0.18 -13.99
CA CYS A 125 13.74 -0.22 -15.34
C CYS A 125 13.60 -1.72 -15.63
N ARG A 126 13.18 -2.55 -14.66
CA ARG A 126 13.03 -4.02 -14.82
C ARG A 126 12.13 -4.43 -15.98
N PHE A 127 11.17 -3.59 -16.36
CA PHE A 127 10.21 -3.86 -17.44
C PHE A 127 10.61 -3.26 -18.79
N ASN A 128 11.70 -2.48 -18.87
CA ASN A 128 12.08 -1.81 -20.11
C ASN A 128 12.36 -2.82 -21.24
N ALA A 129 13.03 -3.92 -20.93
CA ALA A 129 13.28 -5.00 -21.90
C ALA A 129 11.98 -5.67 -22.37
N GLU A 130 10.98 -5.83 -21.50
CA GLU A 130 9.67 -6.38 -21.88
C GLU A 130 8.90 -5.38 -22.79
N LEU A 131 8.95 -4.09 -22.48
CA LEU A 131 8.32 -3.04 -23.29
C LEU A 131 8.96 -2.92 -24.68
N GLU A 132 10.29 -2.91 -24.74
CA GLU A 132 11.04 -2.88 -26.00
C GLU A 132 10.70 -4.09 -26.88
N GLN A 133 10.60 -5.29 -26.27
CA GLN A 133 10.19 -6.49 -26.99
C GLN A 133 8.76 -6.39 -27.55
N ILE A 134 7.82 -5.82 -26.79
CA ILE A 134 6.44 -5.59 -27.25
C ILE A 134 6.42 -4.59 -28.41
N GLU A 135 7.20 -3.50 -28.31
CA GLU A 135 7.31 -2.48 -29.36
C GLU A 135 7.89 -3.06 -30.66
N LEU A 136 8.94 -3.87 -30.56
CA LEU A 136 9.52 -4.57 -31.70
C LEU A 136 8.52 -5.54 -32.36
N GLN A 137 7.80 -6.33 -31.56
CA GLN A 137 6.79 -7.25 -32.10
C GLN A 137 5.63 -6.54 -32.78
N ASN A 138 5.23 -5.37 -32.25
CA ASN A 138 4.18 -4.56 -32.83
C ASN A 138 4.64 -3.83 -34.09
N SER A 139 5.88 -3.35 -34.15
CA SER A 139 6.43 -2.69 -35.35
C SER A 139 6.58 -3.65 -36.55
N ILE A 140 6.84 -4.94 -36.30
CA ILE A 140 6.91 -5.97 -37.34
C ILE A 140 5.50 -6.31 -37.90
N LYS A 141 4.48 -6.28 -37.04
CA LYS A 141 3.10 -6.65 -37.41
C LYS A 141 2.31 -5.42 -37.89
N GLY A 142 2.53 -5.04 -39.16
CA GLY A 142 1.93 -3.86 -39.81
C GLY A 142 0.41 -3.62 -39.58
N ARG A 143 -0.48 -4.05 -40.49
CA ARG A 143 -1.92 -3.70 -40.46
C ARG A 143 -2.77 -4.56 -39.49
N GLN A 144 -2.15 -5.38 -38.65
CA GLN A 144 -2.88 -6.22 -37.69
C GLN A 144 -2.97 -5.51 -36.34
N GLY A 145 -4.06 -5.73 -35.61
CA GLY A 145 -4.33 -5.05 -34.34
C GLY A 145 -3.19 -5.22 -33.32
N ILE A 146 -3.03 -4.23 -32.44
CA ILE A 146 -1.98 -4.18 -31.41
C ILE A 146 -2.07 -5.43 -30.54
N GLN A 147 -1.06 -6.29 -30.64
CA GLN A 147 -0.95 -7.46 -29.79
C GLN A 147 -0.34 -7.02 -28.45
N HIS A 148 -0.74 -7.69 -27.36
CA HIS A 148 -0.27 -7.37 -26.00
C HIS A 148 -0.63 -5.98 -25.44
N ALA A 149 -1.58 -5.24 -26.06
CA ALA A 149 -2.02 -3.93 -25.59
C ALA A 149 -2.46 -3.93 -24.10
N SER A 150 -3.14 -5.00 -23.65
CA SER A 150 -3.55 -5.14 -22.24
C SER A 150 -2.36 -5.28 -21.30
N ARG A 151 -1.32 -6.03 -21.69
CA ARG A 151 -0.11 -6.24 -20.90
C ARG A 151 0.74 -4.97 -20.85
N GLU A 152 0.94 -4.33 -22.00
CA GLU A 152 1.65 -3.07 -22.12
C GLU A 152 1.02 -1.98 -21.25
N ALA A 153 -0.31 -1.85 -21.28
CA ALA A 153 -1.03 -0.88 -20.45
C ALA A 153 -0.85 -1.16 -18.95
N VAL A 154 -0.90 -2.42 -18.52
CA VAL A 154 -0.66 -2.81 -17.11
C VAL A 154 0.76 -2.48 -16.67
N ILE A 155 1.76 -2.74 -17.51
CA ILE A 155 3.16 -2.43 -17.21
C ILE A 155 3.36 -0.92 -17.10
N LYS A 156 2.93 -0.15 -18.11
CA LYS A 156 3.02 1.31 -18.11
C LYS A 156 2.34 1.92 -16.89
N GLN A 157 1.14 1.44 -16.55
CA GLN A 157 0.43 1.88 -15.35
C GLN A 157 1.18 1.54 -14.06
N THR A 158 1.85 0.39 -14.01
CA THR A 158 2.63 -0.04 -12.84
C THR A 158 3.86 0.85 -12.66
N ILE A 159 4.62 1.10 -13.73
CA ILE A 159 5.79 1.99 -13.72
C ILE A 159 5.38 3.41 -13.34
N GLU A 160 4.30 3.94 -13.94
CA GLU A 160 3.79 5.27 -13.63
C GLU A 160 3.41 5.41 -12.15
N ARG A 161 2.75 4.40 -11.58
CA ARG A 161 2.43 4.38 -10.14
C ARG A 161 3.69 4.33 -9.28
N GLU A 162 4.70 3.53 -9.64
CA GLU A 162 5.97 3.46 -8.92
C GLU A 162 6.71 4.81 -8.97
N ARG A 163 6.74 5.47 -10.13
CA ARG A 163 7.36 6.79 -10.31
C ARG A 163 6.66 7.87 -9.48
N GLN A 164 5.34 7.93 -9.52
CA GLN A 164 4.55 8.87 -8.71
C GLN A 164 4.81 8.66 -7.21
N LEU A 165 4.95 7.41 -6.77
CA LEU A 165 5.29 7.10 -5.38
C LEU A 165 6.69 7.59 -5.03
N TYR A 166 7.68 7.42 -5.90
CA TYR A 166 9.06 7.84 -5.65
C TYR A 166 9.22 9.36 -5.57
N GLU A 167 8.55 10.10 -6.46
CA GLU A 167 8.56 11.57 -6.47
C GLU A 167 7.79 12.18 -5.30
N GLY A 168 6.68 11.55 -4.89
CA GLY A 168 5.80 12.04 -3.82
C GLY A 168 6.16 11.54 -2.42
N TYR A 169 5.72 10.31 -2.09
CA TYR A 169 5.74 9.77 -0.73
C TYR A 169 7.02 9.00 -0.38
N GLY A 170 7.76 8.56 -1.39
CA GLY A 170 8.88 7.64 -1.30
C GLY A 170 8.46 6.17 -1.42
N ILE A 171 9.31 5.38 -2.07
CA ILE A 171 9.13 3.93 -2.20
C ILE A 171 9.63 3.24 -0.93
N GLU A 172 8.85 2.28 -0.42
CA GLU A 172 9.25 1.44 0.72
C GLU A 172 10.22 0.35 0.29
N ILE A 173 11.40 0.33 0.90
CA ILE A 173 12.51 -0.58 0.56
C ILE A 173 13.11 -1.09 1.86
N PRO A 174 13.64 -2.33 1.89
CA PRO A 174 14.38 -2.82 3.04
C PRO A 174 15.54 -1.88 3.37
N ASP A 175 15.77 -1.70 4.66
CA ASP A 175 16.78 -0.77 5.15
C ASP A 175 18.19 -1.31 4.93
N ILE A 176 18.77 -0.96 3.78
CA ILE A 176 20.11 -1.36 3.34
C ILE A 176 21.22 -0.45 3.89
N MET A 177 20.87 0.67 4.53
CA MET A 177 21.84 1.59 5.13
C MET A 177 22.44 1.02 6.42
N ASN A 178 21.71 0.13 7.09
CA ASN A 178 22.11 -0.44 8.38
C ASN A 178 22.77 -1.82 8.22
N ARG A 179 24.01 -1.97 8.72
CA ARG A 179 24.77 -3.23 8.70
C ARG A 179 23.98 -4.43 9.23
N LYS A 180 23.28 -4.25 10.36
CA LYS A 180 22.51 -5.32 11.01
C LYS A 180 21.35 -5.81 10.15
N HIS A 181 20.62 -4.88 9.54
CA HIS A 181 19.46 -5.18 8.72
C HIS A 181 19.88 -5.79 7.39
N LEU A 182 21.01 -5.34 6.84
CA LEU A 182 21.60 -5.87 5.62
C LEU A 182 22.07 -7.31 5.78
N LYS A 183 22.68 -7.68 6.92
CA LYS A 183 23.01 -9.09 7.21
C LYS A 183 21.76 -9.98 7.25
N PHE A 184 20.72 -9.54 7.98
CA PHE A 184 19.45 -10.27 8.03
C PHE A 184 18.80 -10.39 6.65
N PHE A 185 18.90 -9.34 5.83
CA PHE A 185 18.33 -9.32 4.48
C PHE A 185 19.09 -10.24 3.52
N ARG A 186 20.40 -10.43 3.70
CA ARG A 186 21.20 -11.40 2.92
C ARG A 186 20.83 -12.83 3.23
N GLU A 187 20.70 -13.16 4.51
CA GLU A 187 20.36 -14.51 5.01
C GLU A 187 18.87 -14.84 4.86
N TRP A 188 18.06 -13.92 4.33
CA TRP A 188 16.63 -14.14 4.20
C TRP A 188 16.30 -15.02 2.99
N ASP A 189 15.75 -16.21 3.24
CA ASP A 189 15.44 -17.22 2.22
C ASP A 189 14.18 -16.95 1.37
N GLY A 190 13.65 -15.72 1.36
CA GLY A 190 12.36 -15.43 0.71
C GLY A 190 11.12 -15.84 1.52
N ASP A 191 11.31 -16.27 2.78
CA ASP A 191 10.22 -16.69 3.66
C ASP A 191 9.27 -15.55 4.01
N LEU A 192 8.00 -15.67 3.57
CA LEU A 192 6.94 -14.69 3.84
C LEU A 192 6.64 -14.49 5.35
N ARG A 193 7.01 -15.45 6.20
CA ARG A 193 6.80 -15.36 7.66
C ARG A 193 7.78 -14.40 8.33
N LYS A 194 8.96 -14.22 7.75
CA LYS A 194 10.03 -13.35 8.27
C LYS A 194 9.84 -11.89 7.80
N LEU A 195 8.90 -11.63 6.89
CA LEU A 195 8.59 -10.29 6.37
C LEU A 195 8.36 -9.22 7.46
N PRO A 196 7.59 -9.49 8.54
CA PRO A 196 7.36 -8.47 9.58
C PRO A 196 8.63 -8.09 10.34
N ASN A 197 9.67 -8.94 10.30
CA ASN A 197 10.93 -8.68 10.99
C ASN A 197 11.86 -7.78 10.14
N ILE A 198 11.65 -7.74 8.82
CA ILE A 198 12.41 -6.89 7.90
C ILE A 198 11.98 -5.44 8.13
N LYS A 199 12.96 -4.58 8.41
CA LYS A 199 12.72 -3.15 8.57
C LYS A 199 12.65 -2.49 7.18
N MET A 200 11.51 -1.87 6.91
CA MET A 200 11.25 -1.11 5.70
C MET A 200 11.48 0.38 5.97
N LYS A 201 12.09 1.07 5.01
CA LYS A 201 12.35 2.51 5.01
C LYS A 201 11.82 3.12 3.72
N LYS A 202 11.31 4.35 3.80
CA LYS A 202 10.84 5.12 2.65
C LYS A 202 11.99 5.92 2.10
N LEU A 203 12.21 5.83 0.80
CA LEU A 203 13.19 6.63 0.07
C LEU A 203 12.49 7.38 -1.04
N SER A 204 12.64 8.71 -1.03
CA SER A 204 12.16 9.62 -2.06
C SER A 204 13.32 10.13 -2.92
N VAL A 205 13.00 10.69 -4.08
CA VAL A 205 13.97 11.40 -4.95
C VAL A 205 14.78 12.44 -4.16
N ARG A 206 14.13 13.11 -3.20
CA ARG A 206 14.75 14.15 -2.37
C ARG A 206 15.81 13.58 -1.44
N ASP A 207 15.66 12.35 -0.97
CA ASP A 207 16.62 11.70 -0.06
C ASP A 207 17.90 11.30 -0.78
N ALA A 208 17.81 10.92 -2.05
CA ALA A 208 18.95 10.70 -2.92
C ALA A 208 19.65 12.03 -3.22
N ALA A 209 18.90 13.07 -3.57
CA ALA A 209 19.43 14.39 -3.89
C ALA A 209 20.08 15.12 -2.68
N PHE A 210 19.57 14.95 -1.46
CA PHE A 210 20.12 15.61 -0.27
C PHE A 210 21.54 15.16 0.08
N SER A 211 21.96 13.99 -0.41
CA SER A 211 23.36 13.53 -0.30
C SER A 211 24.32 14.24 -1.26
N HIS A 212 23.82 15.10 -2.16
CA HIS A 212 24.61 15.96 -3.02
C HIS A 212 24.95 17.29 -2.34
N LEU A 213 23.97 17.93 -1.68
CA LEU A 213 24.17 19.22 -0.99
C LEU A 213 25.16 19.13 0.16
N VAL A 214 25.16 18.02 0.91
CA VAL A 214 26.08 17.85 2.06
C VAL A 214 27.54 17.63 1.62
N VAL A 215 27.80 17.23 0.37
CA VAL A 215 29.18 17.12 -0.15
C VAL A 215 29.65 18.46 -0.70
N THR A 216 28.77 19.27 -1.30
CA THR A 216 29.13 20.59 -1.83
C THR A 216 29.37 21.64 -0.75
N ASP A 217 28.75 21.48 0.43
CA ASP A 217 28.90 22.44 1.54
C ASP A 217 30.15 22.20 2.41
N ALA A 218 30.85 21.08 2.20
CA ALA A 218 32.10 20.77 2.92
C ALA A 218 33.37 21.25 2.18
N GLU A 219 33.28 21.56 0.88
CA GLU A 219 34.41 22.05 0.06
C GLU A 219 34.44 23.58 -0.11
N ALA A 220 33.48 24.32 0.47
CA ALA A 220 33.35 25.78 0.27
C ALA A 220 33.68 26.62 1.51
N LYS A 221 34.49 26.12 2.46
CA LYS A 221 34.80 26.84 3.72
C LYS A 221 36.28 26.99 4.09
N GLU A 222 37.22 26.58 3.24
CA GLU A 222 38.60 27.02 3.37
C GLU A 222 38.94 27.79 2.10
N ASP A 223 38.89 29.12 2.18
CA ASP A 223 39.66 30.07 1.35
C ASP A 223 39.05 31.47 1.46
N LEU A 224 38.86 32.02 2.67
CA LEU A 224 38.71 33.47 2.87
C LEU A 224 39.11 33.83 4.31
N ASN A 225 40.42 33.91 4.56
CA ASN A 225 40.99 34.64 5.68
C ASN A 225 42.39 35.10 5.28
N GLU A 226 42.51 36.34 4.83
CA GLU A 226 43.60 37.25 5.16
C GLU A 226 43.12 38.68 4.86
N GLU A 227 43.03 39.47 5.93
CA GLU A 227 42.64 40.89 5.97
C GLU A 227 43.85 41.83 5.79
N GLU A 228 43.51 43.11 5.68
CA GLU A 228 44.28 44.35 5.95
C GLU A 228 44.78 45.10 4.70
N ASP A 229 44.17 46.21 4.30
CA ASP A 229 44.03 47.57 4.90
C ASP A 229 45.17 48.52 4.48
N VAL A 230 44.85 49.82 4.46
CA VAL A 230 45.71 51.01 4.32
C VAL A 230 45.74 51.68 2.93
N GLY A 231 44.84 52.64 2.72
CA GLY A 231 45.17 53.90 2.00
C GLY A 231 45.92 54.86 2.92
N PRO A 232 46.60 55.95 2.44
CA PRO A 232 45.91 57.02 1.70
C PRO A 232 46.76 57.83 0.68
N ASP A 233 46.05 58.75 0.00
CA ASP A 233 46.38 60.13 -0.40
C ASP A 233 47.22 60.56 -1.64
N GLU A 234 46.57 61.46 -2.38
CA GLU A 234 46.98 62.65 -3.16
C GLU A 234 48.18 62.65 -4.14
N GLN A 235 47.91 62.98 -5.41
CA GLN A 235 48.22 64.29 -6.05
C GLN A 235 48.07 64.24 -7.59
N GLN A 236 47.38 65.24 -8.17
CA GLN A 236 47.50 65.61 -9.61
C GLN A 236 48.85 66.31 -9.85
N PRO A 237 49.39 66.41 -11.09
CA PRO A 237 48.91 67.43 -12.06
C PRO A 237 49.01 67.08 -13.57
N ILE A 238 48.09 67.68 -14.35
CA ILE A 238 48.24 68.43 -15.62
C ILE A 238 49.15 67.84 -16.73
N GLN A 239 48.63 67.67 -17.96
CA GLN A 239 48.99 68.46 -19.16
C GLN A 239 48.35 67.98 -20.48
N GLU A 240 47.91 69.01 -21.22
CA GLU A 240 47.50 69.14 -22.61
C GLU A 240 48.18 68.19 -23.61
N LEU A 241 47.49 67.87 -24.72
CA LEU A 241 47.87 68.36 -26.06
C LEU A 241 46.97 67.79 -27.17
N LYS A 242 46.33 68.74 -27.88
CA LYS A 242 45.82 68.74 -29.27
C LYS A 242 44.63 67.86 -29.66
#